data_AF-A0ABD5QH54-F1
#
_entry.id   AF-A0ABD5QH54-F1
#
_cell.length_a   1.000
_cell.length_b   1.000
_cell.length_c   1.000
_cell.angle_alpha   90.00
_cell.angle_beta   90.00
_cell.angle_gamma   90.00
#
_symmetry.space_group_name_H-M   'P 1'
#
loop_
_entity.id
_entity.type
_entity.pdbx_description
1 polymer ?
#
loop_
_entity_poly.entity_id
_entity_poly.type
_entity_poly.pdbx_seq_one_letter_code
_entity_poly.pdbx_strand_id
1 'polypeptide(L)' 'MPPDGYTSITVPDEVFEQLTEVMSEYECESIADATATASAIALERDEAALARLLAQRLAE' A
#
# COMPACT_ATOMS: atom_id res chain seq x y z
N MET A 1 24.28 -1.15 -2.17
CA MET A 1 23.93 0.19 -1.69
C MET A 1 22.87 0.72 -2.66
N PRO A 2 21.69 1.12 -2.18
CA PRO A 2 20.68 1.70 -3.06
C PRO A 2 21.17 3.06 -3.60
N PRO A 3 20.75 3.45 -4.83
CA PRO A 3 21.05 4.77 -5.38
C PRO A 3 20.47 5.89 -4.49
N ASP A 4 21.05 7.09 -4.57
CA ASP A 4 20.64 8.24 -3.76
C ASP A 4 19.12 8.48 -3.88
N GLY A 5 18.45 8.57 -2.73
CA GLY A 5 16.99 8.74 -2.63
C GLY A 5 16.19 7.44 -2.52
N TYR A 6 16.81 6.27 -2.63
CA TYR A 6 16.15 4.98 -2.47
C TYR A 6 16.49 4.33 -1.12
N THR A 7 15.44 3.85 -0.43
CA THR A 7 15.60 3.09 0.82
C THR A 7 15.51 1.60 0.50
N SER A 8 16.45 0.81 1.02
CA SER A 8 16.38 -0.65 0.95
C SER A 8 15.80 -1.18 2.24
N ILE A 9 14.75 -2.00 2.15
CA ILE A 9 14.18 -2.74 3.28
C ILE A 9 14.19 -4.24 2.94
N THR A 10 14.42 -5.06 3.94
CA THR A 10 14.23 -6.51 3.81
C THR A 10 12.82 -6.85 4.25
N VAL A 11 12.09 -7.58 3.42
CA VAL A 11 10.74 -8.04 3.69
C VAL A 11 10.69 -9.57 3.64
N PRO A 12 9.74 -10.21 4.35
CA PRO A 12 9.46 -11.63 4.17
C PRO A 12 9.04 -11.96 2.74
N ASP A 13 9.32 -13.18 2.28
CA ASP A 13 8.95 -13.64 0.93
C ASP A 13 7.43 -13.52 0.66
N GLU A 14 6.61 -13.81 1.68
CA GLU A 14 5.14 -13.65 1.61
C GLU A 14 4.71 -12.22 1.25
N VAL A 15 5.42 -11.21 1.78
CA VAL A 15 5.13 -9.79 1.48
C VAL A 15 5.56 -9.45 0.06
N PHE A 16 6.66 -10.05 -0.42
CA PHE A 16 7.09 -9.89 -1.81
C PHE A 16 6.08 -10.52 -2.78
N GLU A 17 5.56 -11.71 -2.47
CA GLU A 17 4.51 -12.37 -3.24
C GLU A 17 3.27 -11.46 -3.37
N GLN A 18 2.81 -10.88 -2.27
CA GLN A 18 1.70 -9.92 -2.26
C GLN A 18 1.98 -8.69 -3.13
N LEU A 19 3.21 -8.17 -3.14
CA LEU A 19 3.59 -7.06 -4.02
C LEU A 19 3.52 -7.45 -5.50
N THR A 20 3.89 -8.69 -5.86
CA THR A 20 3.71 -9.21 -7.22
C THR A 20 2.24 -9.35 -7.63
N GLU A 21 1.35 -9.70 -6.68
CA GLU A 21 -0.09 -9.69 -6.94
C GLU A 21 -0.58 -8.28 -7.24
N VAL A 22 -0.17 -7.29 -6.43
CA VAL A 22 -0.48 -5.87 -6.67
C VAL A 22 0.06 -5.41 -8.03
N MET A 23 1.29 -5.79 -8.40
CA MET A 23 1.83 -5.47 -9.73
C MET A 23 0.94 -6.02 -10.86
N SER A 24 0.42 -7.23 -10.68
CA SER A 24 -0.42 -7.89 -11.69
C SER A 24 -1.83 -7.29 -11.75
N GLU A 25 -2.41 -6.96 -10.60
CA GLU A 25 -3.77 -6.41 -10.47
C GLU A 25 -3.86 -4.96 -10.95
N TYR A 26 -2.84 -4.15 -10.65
CA TYR A 26 -2.81 -2.72 -10.95
C TYR A 26 -1.85 -2.37 -12.10
N GLU A 27 -1.39 -3.39 -12.85
CA GLU A 27 -0.53 -3.26 -14.03
C GLU A 27 0.74 -2.41 -13.79
N CYS A 28 1.34 -2.51 -12.60
CA CYS A 28 2.48 -1.69 -12.21
C CYS A 28 3.77 -2.13 -12.93
N GLU A 29 4.58 -1.17 -13.36
CA GLU A 29 5.79 -1.45 -14.17
C GLU A 29 7.01 -1.87 -13.33
N SER A 30 6.94 -1.70 -12.00
CA SER A 30 8.03 -2.06 -11.08
C SER A 30 7.52 -2.36 -9.67
N ILE A 31 8.35 -3.04 -8.86
CA ILE A 31 8.09 -3.24 -7.44
C ILE A 31 7.93 -1.90 -6.70
N ALA A 32 8.68 -0.87 -7.10
CA ALA A 32 8.56 0.46 -6.49
C ALA A 32 7.19 1.08 -6.78
N ASP A 33 6.68 0.91 -8.00
CA ASP A 33 5.37 1.39 -8.43
C ASP A 33 4.21 0.63 -7.74
N ALA A 34 4.33 -0.70 -7.63
CA ALA A 34 3.38 -1.49 -6.83
C ALA A 34 3.42 -1.14 -5.35
N THR A 35 4.59 -0.84 -4.79
CA THR A 35 4.71 -0.39 -3.40
C THR A 35 4.01 0.96 -3.20
N ALA A 36 4.19 1.90 -4.13
CA ALA A 36 3.52 3.20 -4.09
C ALA A 36 1.99 3.04 -4.23
N THR A 37 1.54 2.23 -5.17
CA THR A 37 0.12 1.91 -5.40
C THR A 37 -0.51 1.24 -4.19
N ALA A 38 0.12 0.20 -3.63
CA ALA A 38 -0.33 -0.47 -2.41
C ALA A 38 -0.44 0.52 -1.23
N SER A 39 0.54 1.43 -1.10
CA SER A 39 0.55 2.44 -0.03
C SER A 39 -0.58 3.44 -0.19
N ALA A 40 -0.84 3.94 -1.41
CA ALA A 40 -1.95 4.85 -1.69
C ALA A 40 -3.30 4.19 -1.39
N ILE A 41 -3.49 2.93 -1.84
CA ILE A 41 -4.72 2.17 -1.59
C ILE A 41 -4.92 1.93 -0.08
N ALA A 42 -3.84 1.60 0.65
CA ALA A 42 -3.91 1.40 2.09
C ALA A 42 -4.32 2.69 2.82
N LEU A 43 -3.76 3.83 2.42
CA LEU A 43 -4.13 5.15 2.94
C LEU A 43 -5.60 5.50 2.66
N GLU A 44 -6.06 5.32 1.42
CA GLU A 44 -7.47 5.57 1.06
C GLU A 44 -8.44 4.68 1.83
N ARG A 45 -8.10 3.40 2.02
CA ARG A 45 -8.91 2.45 2.79
C ARG A 45 -8.97 2.84 4.27
N ASP A 46 -7.88 3.31 4.85
CA ASP A 46 -7.83 3.76 6.24
C ASP A 46 -8.67 5.03 6.44
N GLU A 47 -8.55 6.01 5.55
CA GLU A 47 -9.39 7.22 5.56
C GLU A 47 -10.88 6.88 5.44
N ALA A 48 -11.24 5.96 4.54
CA ALA A 48 -12.61 5.51 4.38
C ALA A 48 -13.13 4.76 5.62
N ALA A 49 -12.29 3.92 6.26
CA ALA A 49 -12.63 3.22 7.48
C ALA A 49 -12.83 4.19 8.66
N LEU A 50 -11.93 5.17 8.80
CA LEU A 50 -12.01 6.22 9.81
C LEU A 50 -13.26 7.09 9.60
N ALA A 51 -13.55 7.51 8.37
CA ALA A 51 -14.75 8.29 8.04
C ALA A 51 -16.04 7.52 8.39
N ARG A 52 -16.10 6.21 8.11
CA ARG A 52 -17.23 5.36 8.50
C ARG A 52 -17.38 5.24 10.02
N LEU A 53 -16.27 5.06 10.74
CA LEU A 53 -16.28 5.00 12.20
C LEU A 53 -16.77 6.32 12.82
N LEU A 54 -16.27 7.45 12.31
CA LEU A 54 -16.71 8.78 12.76
C LEU A 54 -18.19 9.01 12.45
N ALA A 55 -18.67 8.65 11.26
CA ALA A 55 -20.09 8.75 10.92
C ALA A 55 -20.97 7.90 11.85
N GLN A 56 -20.54 6.68 12.22
CA GLN A 56 -21.25 5.86 13.20
C GLN A 56 -21.28 6.50 14.59
N ARG A 57 -20.17 7.13 15.02
CA ARG A 57 -20.08 7.76 16.35
C ARG A 57 -20.74 9.12 16.45
N LEU A 58 -20.90 9.84 15.34
CA LEU A 58 -21.65 11.10 15.29
C LEU A 58 -23.17 10.89 15.12
N ALA A 59 -23.59 9.69 14.75
CA ALA A 59 -25.00 9.32 14.61
C ALA A 59 -25.62 8.77 15.91
N GLU A 60 -24.82 8.58 16.96
CA GLU A 60 -25.23 8.36 18.36
C GLU A 60 -25.35 9.69 19.11
#